data_AF-A0A382NB54-F1
#
_entry.id   AF-A0A382NB54-F1
#
_cell.length_a   1.000
_cell.length_b   1.000
_cell.length_c   1.000
_cell.angle_alpha   90.00
_cell.angle_beta   90.00
_cell.angle_gamma   90.00
#
_symmetry.space_group_name_H-M   'P 1'
#
loop_
_entity.id
_entity.type
_entity.pdbx_description
1 polymer ?
#
loop_
_entity_poly.entity_id
_entity_poly.type
_entity_poly.pdbx_seq_one_letter_code
_entity_poly.pdbx_strand_id
1 'polypeptide(L)'
;NAGWDMVIFEGKSASPVYLDITNDQAELKDASDLWGKSVWETETELRDRRGDPDVRVASIGLAGENGVLYAAIVNDLDRAAGRSGVGAVMGSKNLKAVVVRGTVGVKVADPMAQMKSSNAAKEILAEHAVTGTGLPTHGTQVLMNIVNEVGALPTRNCQDVQFDGAHDISAEAMAEVRESDGQANLVSNHACFGCPISCARRSKIDPTHFTVKDKPQYQHVSGGLEYEAAWALGAANGINDLEALTYANFVCNEQGLDPISLGSTIGAAIDLYASGAVTQEDTGGLALEFGNTETFVAMVEATAQGEGFGKELGQGSKRLCEKYGRPELSMTVKGQEFPAYDPRGIQGMGLTYATSNRGACHLRSYTVSS
;
A
#
# COMPACT_ATOMS: atom_id res chain seq x y z
N ASN A 1 -2.27 -16.59 18.86
CA ASN A 1 -3.45 -17.31 19.42
C ASN A 1 -3.63 -18.75 18.95
N ALA A 2 -3.12 -19.16 17.77
CA ALA A 2 -3.25 -20.55 17.31
C ALA A 2 -2.15 -21.49 17.86
N GLY A 3 -1.10 -20.96 18.50
CA GLY A 3 0.00 -21.76 19.05
C GLY A 3 1.24 -21.86 18.15
N TRP A 4 1.30 -21.07 17.08
CA TRP A 4 2.42 -21.02 16.13
C TRP A 4 3.11 -19.66 16.19
N ASP A 5 4.44 -19.66 16.14
CA ASP A 5 5.25 -18.44 16.02
C ASP A 5 5.51 -18.06 14.56
N MET A 6 5.73 -19.06 13.70
CA MET A 6 6.05 -18.88 12.28
C MET A 6 5.53 -20.03 11.44
N VAL A 7 5.28 -19.75 10.17
CA VAL A 7 5.01 -20.74 9.11
C VAL A 7 6.03 -20.52 8.00
N ILE A 8 6.74 -21.58 7.60
CA ILE A 8 7.80 -21.52 6.60
C ILE A 8 7.33 -22.29 5.35
N PHE A 9 7.22 -21.59 4.22
CA PHE A 9 6.80 -22.18 2.95
C PHE A 9 7.97 -22.44 2.01
N GLU A 10 8.30 -23.71 1.84
CA GLU A 10 9.32 -24.17 0.89
C GLU A 10 8.68 -24.77 -0.37
N GLY A 11 9.45 -24.89 -1.45
CA GLY A 11 8.94 -25.45 -2.71
C GLY A 11 7.85 -24.59 -3.39
N LYS A 12 7.04 -25.26 -4.21
CA LYS A 12 5.91 -24.71 -4.98
C LYS A 12 4.83 -25.80 -5.10
N SER A 13 3.57 -25.44 -4.90
CA SER A 13 2.44 -26.36 -5.11
C SER A 13 2.17 -26.58 -6.61
N ALA A 14 1.72 -27.79 -6.98
CA ALA A 14 1.39 -28.12 -8.37
C ALA A 14 0.16 -27.36 -8.89
N SER A 15 -0.78 -27.02 -8.01
CA SER A 15 -1.97 -26.22 -8.27
C SER A 15 -2.13 -25.12 -7.20
N PRO A 16 -2.98 -24.10 -7.43
CA PRO A 16 -3.32 -23.12 -6.41
C PRO A 16 -3.81 -23.77 -5.11
N VAL A 17 -3.24 -23.37 -3.98
CA VAL A 17 -3.62 -23.84 -2.64
C VAL A 17 -3.71 -22.69 -1.64
N TYR A 18 -4.42 -22.90 -0.54
CA TYR A 18 -4.35 -22.04 0.63
C TYR A 18 -4.07 -22.87 1.89
N LEU A 19 -3.38 -22.28 2.87
CA LEU A 19 -3.15 -22.92 4.16
C LEU A 19 -4.29 -22.58 5.12
N ASP A 20 -4.95 -23.58 5.70
CA ASP A 20 -5.96 -23.43 6.75
C ASP A 20 -5.41 -23.91 8.09
N ILE A 21 -5.27 -23.00 9.05
CA ILE A 21 -4.79 -23.29 10.41
C ILE A 21 -5.93 -23.10 11.40
N THR A 22 -6.20 -24.14 12.20
CA THR A 22 -7.08 -24.06 13.37
C THR A 22 -6.37 -24.66 14.57
N ASN A 23 -5.90 -23.80 15.47
CA ASN A 23 -5.07 -24.21 16.60
C ASN A 23 -3.90 -25.11 16.16
N ASP A 24 -3.83 -26.36 16.60
CA ASP A 24 -2.78 -27.33 16.28
C ASP A 24 -2.94 -28.03 14.93
N GLN A 25 -4.05 -27.79 14.22
CA GLN A 25 -4.32 -28.36 12.89
C GLN A 25 -3.89 -27.38 11.80
N ALA A 26 -3.15 -27.87 10.81
CA ALA A 26 -2.73 -27.11 9.64
C ALA A 26 -2.85 -27.99 8.38
N GLU A 27 -3.59 -27.51 7.38
CA GLU A 27 -3.87 -28.25 6.15
C GLU A 27 -3.76 -27.35 4.92
N LEU A 28 -3.07 -27.82 3.87
CA LEU A 28 -3.13 -27.20 2.55
C LEU A 28 -4.37 -27.67 1.81
N LYS A 29 -5.23 -26.73 1.42
CA LYS A 29 -6.49 -26.97 0.72
C LYS A 29 -6.43 -26.39 -0.70
N ASP A 30 -7.21 -26.96 -1.61
CA ASP A 30 -7.33 -26.43 -2.97
C ASP A 30 -7.85 -24.99 -2.94
N ALA A 31 -7.24 -24.14 -3.77
CA ALA A 31 -7.62 -22.75 -3.97
C ALA A 31 -7.84 -22.44 -5.46
N SER A 32 -8.09 -23.45 -6.29
CA SER A 32 -8.22 -23.28 -7.74
C SER A 32 -9.38 -22.35 -8.09
N ASP A 33 -10.43 -22.32 -7.27
CA ASP A 33 -11.59 -21.45 -7.41
C ASP A 33 -11.42 -20.06 -6.77
N LEU A 34 -10.35 -19.84 -6.01
CA LEU A 34 -9.96 -18.54 -5.47
C LEU A 34 -8.89 -17.86 -6.33
N TRP A 35 -8.15 -18.64 -7.13
CA TRP A 35 -7.16 -18.11 -8.06
C TRP A 35 -7.85 -17.21 -9.10
N GLY A 36 -7.32 -16.01 -9.30
CA GLY A 36 -7.92 -14.97 -10.13
C GLY A 36 -8.83 -13.99 -9.38
N LYS A 37 -9.21 -14.30 -8.13
CA LYS A 37 -10.04 -13.40 -7.31
C LYS A 37 -9.21 -12.35 -6.60
N SER A 38 -9.82 -11.22 -6.26
CA SER A 38 -9.17 -10.19 -5.45
C SER A 38 -8.91 -10.64 -4.02
N VAL A 39 -8.11 -9.87 -3.27
CA VAL A 39 -7.94 -10.02 -1.82
C VAL A 39 -9.30 -9.96 -1.12
N TRP A 40 -10.13 -8.99 -1.50
CA TRP A 40 -11.43 -8.74 -0.86
C TRP A 40 -12.42 -9.89 -1.07
N GLU A 41 -12.50 -10.41 -2.30
CA GLU A 41 -13.30 -11.59 -2.62
C GLU A 41 -12.76 -12.83 -1.90
N THR A 42 -11.44 -13.03 -1.93
CA THR A 42 -10.78 -14.18 -1.31
C THR A 42 -11.01 -14.23 0.21
N GLU A 43 -10.84 -13.10 0.90
CA GLU A 43 -11.06 -13.02 2.35
C GLU A 43 -12.52 -13.26 2.71
N THR A 44 -13.46 -12.65 1.96
CA THR A 44 -14.90 -12.85 2.17
C THR A 44 -15.29 -14.32 2.00
N GLU A 45 -14.87 -14.92 0.90
CA GLU A 45 -15.24 -16.30 0.58
C GLU A 45 -14.62 -17.32 1.54
N LEU A 46 -13.37 -17.12 1.97
CA LEU A 46 -12.74 -17.98 2.96
C LEU A 46 -13.41 -17.86 4.34
N ARG A 47 -13.88 -16.67 4.72
CA ARG A 47 -14.70 -16.47 5.92
C ARG A 47 -16.03 -17.20 5.83
N ASP A 48 -16.73 -17.06 4.70
CA ASP A 48 -18.02 -17.70 4.46
C ASP A 48 -17.89 -19.23 4.45
N ARG A 49 -16.87 -19.78 3.77
CA ARG A 49 -16.55 -21.22 3.78
C ARG A 49 -16.31 -21.75 5.19
N ARG A 50 -15.70 -20.96 6.06
CA ARG A 50 -15.42 -21.32 7.46
C ARG A 50 -16.63 -21.12 8.37
N GLY A 51 -17.58 -20.26 8.00
CA GLY A 51 -18.69 -19.87 8.86
C GLY A 51 -18.25 -19.24 10.19
N ASP A 52 -17.05 -18.66 10.25
CA ASP A 52 -16.44 -18.09 11.46
C ASP A 52 -15.88 -16.70 11.15
N PRO A 53 -16.51 -15.61 11.64
CA PRO A 53 -16.06 -14.25 11.37
C PRO A 53 -14.73 -13.89 12.06
N ASP A 54 -14.26 -14.68 13.04
CA ASP A 54 -13.01 -14.44 13.74
C ASP A 54 -11.77 -14.97 13.00
N VAL A 55 -11.95 -15.69 11.88
CA VAL A 55 -10.80 -16.12 11.06
C VAL A 55 -10.11 -14.90 10.45
N ARG A 56 -8.78 -14.96 10.45
CA ARG A 56 -7.93 -13.96 9.81
C ARG A 56 -7.34 -14.55 8.55
N VAL A 57 -7.36 -13.77 7.48
CA VAL A 57 -6.88 -14.18 6.17
C VAL A 57 -5.77 -13.22 5.77
N ALA A 58 -4.65 -13.75 5.33
CA ALA A 58 -3.64 -13.03 4.58
C ALA A 58 -3.57 -13.64 3.18
N SER A 59 -3.77 -12.85 2.14
CA SER A 59 -3.89 -13.33 0.76
C SER A 59 -3.17 -12.42 -0.23
N ILE A 60 -2.98 -12.94 -1.43
CA ILE A 60 -2.56 -12.16 -2.60
C ILE A 60 -3.77 -11.93 -3.51
N GLY A 61 -3.79 -10.79 -4.20
CA GLY A 61 -4.68 -10.57 -5.33
C GLY A 61 -4.02 -10.93 -6.65
N LEU A 62 -4.59 -10.44 -7.76
CA LEU A 62 -4.08 -10.69 -9.11
C LEU A 62 -2.63 -10.25 -9.29
N ALA A 63 -2.17 -9.19 -8.61
CA ALA A 63 -0.80 -8.72 -8.74
C ALA A 63 0.23 -9.79 -8.32
N GLY A 64 -0.05 -10.52 -7.25
CA GLY A 64 0.82 -11.62 -6.79
C GLY A 64 0.79 -12.81 -7.74
N GLU A 65 -0.38 -13.15 -8.26
CA GLU A 65 -0.58 -14.25 -9.21
C GLU A 65 0.10 -13.99 -10.57
N ASN A 66 0.05 -12.73 -11.03
CA ASN A 66 0.66 -12.25 -12.26
C ASN A 66 2.17 -11.99 -12.14
N GLY A 67 2.74 -12.10 -10.94
CA GLY A 67 4.17 -11.92 -10.70
C GLY A 67 4.64 -10.47 -10.75
N VAL A 68 3.79 -9.50 -10.40
CA VAL A 68 4.21 -8.11 -10.21
C VAL A 68 5.28 -8.06 -9.12
N LEU A 69 6.47 -7.51 -9.42
CA LEU A 69 7.64 -7.63 -8.55
C LEU A 69 7.56 -6.84 -7.24
N TYR A 70 6.55 -5.98 -7.12
CA TYR A 70 6.18 -5.26 -5.91
C TYR A 70 4.76 -5.61 -5.44
N ALA A 71 4.30 -6.83 -5.75
CA ALA A 71 3.07 -7.35 -5.17
C ALA A 71 3.20 -7.54 -3.65
N ALA A 72 2.13 -7.17 -2.95
CA ALA A 72 1.96 -7.24 -1.52
C ALA A 72 1.21 -8.51 -1.10
N ILE A 73 1.33 -8.87 0.19
CA ILE A 73 0.36 -9.73 0.86
C ILE A 73 -0.53 -8.82 1.69
N VAL A 74 -1.85 -8.96 1.54
CA VAL A 74 -2.84 -8.12 2.24
C VAL A 74 -3.65 -8.97 3.21
N ASN A 75 -3.91 -8.45 4.41
CA ASN A 75 -4.77 -9.06 5.42
C ASN A 75 -5.78 -8.04 5.96
N ASP A 76 -6.91 -8.54 6.45
CA ASP A 76 -8.00 -7.71 6.98
C ASP A 76 -8.42 -6.62 5.98
N LEU A 77 -8.47 -6.98 4.69
CA LEU A 77 -8.83 -6.16 3.52
C LEU A 77 -7.91 -4.97 3.17
N ASP A 78 -7.17 -4.40 4.12
CA ASP A 78 -6.39 -3.16 3.93
C ASP A 78 -5.01 -3.11 4.60
N ARG A 79 -4.57 -4.18 5.27
CA ARG A 79 -3.25 -4.23 5.91
C ARG A 79 -2.25 -4.95 5.04
N ALA A 80 -1.15 -4.28 4.72
CA ALA A 80 -0.20 -4.80 3.75
C ALA A 80 1.16 -5.14 4.36
N ALA A 81 1.64 -6.37 4.12
CA ALA A 81 3.06 -6.62 3.95
C ALA A 81 3.43 -6.17 2.53
N GLY A 82 3.62 -4.85 2.36
CA GLY A 82 3.61 -4.21 1.05
C GLY A 82 4.87 -4.41 0.20
N ARG A 83 6.03 -4.05 0.74
CA ARG A 83 7.23 -3.82 -0.06
C ARG A 83 8.07 -5.08 -0.28
N SER A 84 8.94 -5.02 -1.29
CA SER A 84 9.94 -6.04 -1.62
C SER A 84 9.39 -7.33 -2.25
N GLY A 85 8.17 -7.28 -2.82
CA GLY A 85 7.67 -8.35 -3.69
C GLY A 85 7.26 -9.63 -2.96
N VAL A 86 6.89 -9.55 -1.69
CA VAL A 86 6.51 -10.73 -0.89
C VAL A 86 5.26 -11.42 -1.44
N GLY A 87 4.32 -10.67 -2.03
CA GLY A 87 3.16 -11.22 -2.74
C GLY A 87 3.54 -11.97 -4.01
N ALA A 88 4.57 -11.50 -4.73
CA ALA A 88 5.09 -12.18 -5.92
C ALA A 88 5.72 -13.53 -5.56
N VAL A 89 6.45 -13.56 -4.43
CA VAL A 89 7.02 -14.82 -3.91
C VAL A 89 5.90 -15.79 -3.51
N MET A 90 4.88 -15.31 -2.81
CA MET A 90 3.72 -16.14 -2.43
C MET A 90 2.97 -16.69 -3.66
N GLY A 91 2.71 -15.84 -4.66
CA GLY A 91 2.10 -16.26 -5.92
C GLY A 91 2.96 -17.23 -6.73
N SER A 92 4.29 -17.05 -6.76
CA SER A 92 5.21 -17.96 -7.45
C SER A 92 5.14 -19.41 -6.94
N LYS A 93 4.71 -19.59 -5.68
CA LYS A 93 4.53 -20.88 -5.00
C LYS A 93 3.14 -21.49 -5.19
N ASN A 94 2.27 -20.85 -5.97
CA ASN A 94 0.85 -21.17 -6.09
C ASN A 94 0.12 -21.15 -4.72
N LEU A 95 0.55 -20.30 -3.79
CA LEU A 95 -0.09 -20.13 -2.49
C LEU A 95 -0.98 -18.89 -2.54
N LYS A 96 -2.30 -19.07 -2.51
CA LYS A 96 -3.28 -17.99 -2.61
C LYS A 96 -3.49 -17.24 -1.30
N ALA A 97 -3.57 -17.98 -0.20
CA ALA A 97 -3.89 -17.41 1.11
C ALA A 97 -3.36 -18.26 2.27
N VAL A 98 -3.30 -17.63 3.44
CA VAL A 98 -3.16 -18.25 4.75
C VAL A 98 -4.32 -17.82 5.61
N VAL A 99 -5.11 -18.78 6.07
CA VAL A 99 -6.27 -18.60 6.94
C VAL A 99 -5.91 -19.13 8.32
N VAL A 100 -6.15 -18.33 9.36
CA VAL A 100 -5.80 -18.71 10.73
C VAL A 100 -6.96 -18.45 11.67
N ARG A 101 -7.33 -19.48 12.42
CA ARG A 101 -8.14 -19.40 13.64
C ARG A 101 -7.34 -19.89 14.83
N GLY A 102 -7.31 -19.11 15.90
CA GLY A 102 -6.63 -19.47 17.13
C GLY A 102 -7.42 -19.12 18.38
N THR A 103 -7.53 -20.07 19.31
CA THR A 103 -8.22 -19.94 20.60
C THR A 103 -7.38 -20.40 21.80
N VAL A 104 -6.11 -20.74 21.60
CA VAL A 104 -5.19 -21.21 22.66
C VAL A 104 -4.67 -20.05 23.53
N GLY A 105 -4.52 -18.86 22.95
CA GLY A 105 -3.94 -17.69 23.61
C GLY A 105 -2.40 -17.68 23.60
N VAL A 106 -1.80 -16.76 24.36
CA VAL A 106 -0.35 -16.63 24.54
C VAL A 106 -0.05 -16.60 26.03
N LYS A 107 0.90 -17.43 26.48
CA LYS A 107 1.34 -17.47 27.88
C LYS A 107 2.49 -16.48 28.08
N VAL A 108 2.42 -15.70 29.14
CA VAL A 108 3.49 -14.81 29.60
C VAL A 108 3.98 -15.27 30.97
N ALA A 109 5.26 -15.03 31.28
CA ALA A 109 5.87 -15.50 32.53
C ALA A 109 5.25 -14.85 33.77
N ASP A 110 4.97 -13.54 33.72
CA ASP A 110 4.31 -12.78 34.78
C ASP A 110 3.20 -11.89 34.18
N PRO A 111 1.93 -12.33 34.25
CA PRO A 111 0.80 -11.57 33.72
C PRO A 111 0.60 -10.20 34.38
N MET A 112 0.87 -10.08 35.68
CA MET A 112 0.66 -8.84 36.42
C MET A 112 1.73 -7.80 36.07
N ALA A 113 2.98 -8.24 35.95
CA ALA A 113 4.07 -7.38 35.49
C ALA A 113 3.87 -6.94 34.02
N GLN A 114 3.41 -7.85 33.15
CA GLN A 114 3.10 -7.54 31.75
C GLN A 114 1.97 -6.50 31.65
N MET A 115 0.90 -6.67 32.43
CA MET A 115 -0.23 -5.73 32.45
C MET A 115 0.19 -4.35 32.96
N LYS A 116 0.96 -4.29 34.06
CA LYS A 116 1.50 -3.04 34.59
C LYS A 116 2.35 -2.30 33.54
N SER A 117 3.26 -3.01 32.87
CA SER A 117 4.14 -2.43 31.86
C SER A 117 3.36 -1.95 30.63
N SER A 118 2.36 -2.73 30.20
CA SER A 118 1.49 -2.37 29.07
C SER A 118 0.66 -1.12 29.37
N ASN A 119 0.15 -0.96 30.60
CA ASN A 119 -0.61 0.22 30.99
C ASN A 119 0.28 1.47 31.07
N ALA A 120 1.47 1.37 31.66
CA ALA A 120 2.42 2.48 31.68
C ALA A 120 2.81 2.94 30.26
N ALA A 121 3.02 2.00 29.33
CA ALA A 121 3.29 2.34 27.94
C ALA A 121 2.10 3.04 27.25
N LYS A 122 0.86 2.60 27.54
CA LYS A 122 -0.35 3.25 27.00
C LYS A 122 -0.51 4.68 27.51
N GLU A 123 -0.20 4.94 28.78
CA GLU A 123 -0.22 6.28 29.35
C GLU A 123 0.77 7.20 28.63
N ILE A 124 2.02 6.76 28.45
CA ILE A 124 3.04 7.52 27.70
C ILE A 124 2.56 7.85 26.29
N LEU A 125 1.96 6.87 25.58
CA LEU A 125 1.44 7.08 24.23
C LEU A 125 0.26 8.06 24.19
N ALA A 126 -0.62 8.01 25.19
CA ALA A 126 -1.77 8.90 25.28
C ALA A 126 -1.38 10.35 25.62
N GLU A 127 -0.34 10.55 26.43
CA GLU A 127 0.15 11.87 26.82
C GLU A 127 1.00 12.56 25.74
N HIS A 128 1.60 11.80 24.82
CA HIS A 128 2.46 12.34 23.78
C HIS A 128 1.67 12.92 22.60
N ALA A 129 1.95 14.17 22.21
CA ALA A 129 1.17 14.93 21.22
C ALA A 129 0.98 14.21 19.86
N VAL A 130 2.00 13.49 19.38
CA VAL A 130 1.91 12.77 18.10
C VAL A 130 1.01 11.54 18.21
N THR A 131 1.17 10.74 19.26
CA THR A 131 0.50 9.43 19.39
C THR A 131 -0.86 9.52 20.07
N GLY A 132 -1.08 10.54 20.90
CA GLY A 132 -2.35 10.81 21.59
C GLY A 132 -3.25 11.79 20.86
N THR A 133 -2.73 12.58 19.91
CA THR A 133 -3.54 13.59 19.17
C THR A 133 -3.28 13.59 17.67
N GLY A 134 -2.03 13.75 17.22
CA GLY A 134 -1.71 13.87 15.79
C GLY A 134 -2.18 12.67 14.94
N LEU A 135 -1.67 11.47 15.25
CA LEU A 135 -2.00 10.23 14.54
C LEU A 135 -3.47 9.81 14.68
N PRO A 136 -4.12 9.89 15.86
CA PRO A 136 -5.56 9.64 15.94
C PRO A 136 -6.37 10.55 15.00
N THR A 137 -6.08 11.86 14.98
CA THR A 137 -6.83 12.86 14.21
C THR A 137 -6.56 12.77 12.72
N HIS A 138 -5.29 12.75 12.32
CA HIS A 138 -4.88 12.92 10.92
C HIS A 138 -4.31 11.63 10.29
N GLY A 139 -4.09 10.58 11.06
CA GLY A 139 -3.34 9.42 10.61
C GLY A 139 -1.89 9.79 10.29
N THR A 140 -1.22 8.96 9.50
CA THR A 140 0.13 9.29 9.01
C THR A 140 0.13 10.49 8.06
N GLN A 141 -1.02 10.79 7.43
CA GLN A 141 -1.20 11.89 6.48
C GLN A 141 -0.90 13.29 7.02
N VAL A 142 -0.82 13.44 8.34
CA VAL A 142 -0.34 14.69 8.98
C VAL A 142 1.00 15.17 8.40
N LEU A 143 1.78 14.25 7.83
CA LEU A 143 3.09 14.54 7.24
C LEU A 143 3.02 15.23 5.87
N MET A 144 1.89 15.20 5.15
CA MET A 144 1.81 15.74 3.79
C MET A 144 2.21 17.22 3.72
N ASN A 145 1.52 18.07 4.48
CA ASN A 145 1.80 19.50 4.53
C ASN A 145 3.15 19.79 5.19
N ILE A 146 3.51 19.05 6.25
CA ILE A 146 4.77 19.25 6.99
C ILE A 146 5.99 19.01 6.07
N VAL A 147 6.01 17.86 5.38
CA VAL A 147 7.14 17.48 4.52
C VAL A 147 7.20 18.37 3.27
N ASN A 148 6.05 18.83 2.78
CA ASN A 148 5.99 19.82 1.70
C ASN A 148 6.59 21.16 2.12
N GLU A 149 6.20 21.69 3.29
CA GLU A 149 6.64 23.00 3.78
C GLU A 149 8.16 23.07 4.00
N VAL A 150 8.76 21.97 4.50
CA VAL A 150 10.22 21.91 4.72
C VAL A 150 11.03 21.67 3.43
N GLY A 151 10.37 21.57 2.27
CA GLY A 151 11.04 21.39 0.98
C GLY A 151 11.65 20.00 0.80
N ALA A 152 10.95 18.96 1.26
CA ALA A 152 11.43 17.58 1.21
C ALA A 152 10.39 16.58 0.67
N LEU A 153 9.33 17.04 0.00
CA LEU A 153 8.31 16.18 -0.62
C LEU A 153 8.71 15.88 -2.08
N PRO A 154 9.19 14.67 -2.41
CA PRO A 154 9.60 14.37 -3.78
C PRO A 154 8.41 14.48 -4.74
N THR A 155 8.56 15.26 -5.81
CA THR A 155 7.45 15.56 -6.73
C THR A 155 7.89 15.27 -8.16
N ARG A 156 6.98 14.70 -8.96
CA ARG A 156 7.21 14.34 -10.38
C ARG A 156 8.50 13.54 -10.58
N ASN A 157 8.53 12.29 -10.09
CA ASN A 157 9.70 11.42 -10.07
C ASN A 157 10.97 12.07 -9.47
N CYS A 158 10.81 12.80 -8.35
CA CYS A 158 11.87 13.52 -7.64
C CYS A 158 12.55 14.66 -8.44
N GLN A 159 11.90 15.21 -9.47
CA GLN A 159 12.39 16.42 -10.15
C GLN A 159 12.32 17.64 -9.23
N ASP A 160 11.22 17.76 -8.50
CA ASP A 160 10.95 18.84 -7.56
C ASP A 160 10.92 18.29 -6.11
N VAL A 161 10.98 19.19 -5.13
CA VAL A 161 10.99 18.88 -3.69
C VAL A 161 9.79 19.43 -2.92
N GLN A 162 8.84 20.02 -3.65
CA GLN A 162 7.57 20.53 -3.16
C GLN A 162 6.50 20.28 -4.22
N PHE A 163 5.23 20.25 -3.81
CA PHE A 163 4.09 20.13 -4.69
C PHE A 163 3.06 21.21 -4.36
N ASP A 164 2.71 22.02 -5.36
CA ASP A 164 1.72 23.09 -5.20
C ASP A 164 0.36 22.55 -4.74
N GLY A 165 -0.02 21.36 -5.20
CA GLY A 165 -1.27 20.67 -4.84
C GLY A 165 -1.19 19.80 -3.59
N ALA A 166 -0.15 19.90 -2.76
CA ALA A 166 0.01 19.04 -1.57
C ALA A 166 -1.14 19.21 -0.56
N HIS A 167 -1.67 20.43 -0.44
CA HIS A 167 -2.81 20.73 0.43
C HIS A 167 -4.05 19.93 0.03
N ASP A 168 -4.32 19.80 -1.27
CA ASP A 168 -5.52 19.14 -1.82
C ASP A 168 -5.54 17.62 -1.55
N ILE A 169 -4.38 17.04 -1.22
CA ILE A 169 -4.21 15.61 -0.92
C ILE A 169 -3.72 15.36 0.51
N SER A 170 -3.91 16.35 1.39
CA SER A 170 -3.49 16.31 2.79
C SER A 170 -4.51 15.65 3.73
N ALA A 171 -4.14 15.45 5.00
CA ALA A 171 -5.06 14.94 6.02
C ALA A 171 -6.25 15.88 6.26
N GLU A 172 -6.01 17.19 6.12
CA GLU A 172 -6.99 18.24 6.28
C GLU A 172 -8.02 18.17 5.14
N ALA A 173 -7.56 18.06 3.89
CA ALA A 173 -8.44 17.87 2.73
C ALA A 173 -9.28 16.59 2.85
N MET A 174 -8.71 15.50 3.39
CA MET A 174 -9.49 14.28 3.66
C MET A 174 -10.66 14.50 4.62
N ALA A 175 -10.55 15.45 5.56
CA ALA A 175 -11.58 15.76 6.54
C ALA A 175 -12.58 16.85 6.06
N GLU A 176 -12.28 17.54 4.96
CA GLU A 176 -13.17 18.54 4.39
C GLU A 176 -14.44 17.90 3.82
N VAL A 177 -15.59 18.50 4.13
CA VAL A 177 -16.88 18.06 3.62
C VAL A 177 -17.05 18.59 2.20
N ARG A 178 -17.16 17.69 1.22
CA ARG A 178 -17.36 18.06 -0.17
C ARG A 178 -18.82 18.43 -0.46
N GLU A 179 -19.02 19.31 -1.43
CA GLU A 179 -20.35 19.83 -1.78
C GLU A 179 -21.24 18.80 -2.48
N SER A 180 -20.67 17.82 -3.18
CA SER A 180 -21.40 16.88 -4.04
C SER A 180 -22.38 15.99 -3.26
N ASP A 181 -22.02 15.55 -2.05
CA ASP A 181 -22.85 14.67 -1.22
C ASP A 181 -22.85 15.01 0.29
N GLY A 182 -22.24 16.14 0.67
CA GLY A 182 -22.19 16.60 2.06
C GLY A 182 -21.42 15.67 3.00
N GLN A 183 -20.51 14.85 2.49
CA GLN A 183 -19.64 13.96 3.27
C GLN A 183 -18.16 14.34 3.07
N ALA A 184 -17.31 13.95 4.01
CA ALA A 184 -15.86 13.99 3.80
C ALA A 184 -15.36 12.71 3.15
N ASN A 185 -14.16 12.74 2.56
CA ASN A 185 -13.48 11.52 2.12
C ASN A 185 -13.18 10.61 3.33
N LEU A 186 -12.68 11.19 4.43
CA LEU A 186 -12.46 10.51 5.69
C LEU A 186 -13.78 10.26 6.44
N VAL A 187 -14.08 8.99 6.69
CA VAL A 187 -15.28 8.56 7.42
C VAL A 187 -14.96 8.33 8.90
N SER A 188 -13.87 7.62 9.17
CA SER A 188 -13.47 7.28 10.54
C SER A 188 -12.00 6.84 10.59
N ASN A 189 -11.54 6.51 11.79
CA ASN A 189 -10.25 5.86 12.00
C ASN A 189 -10.43 4.46 12.59
N HIS A 190 -9.37 3.63 12.51
CA HIS A 190 -9.35 2.35 13.22
C HIS A 190 -7.97 1.98 13.77
N ALA A 191 -7.99 1.16 14.81
CA ALA A 191 -6.79 0.58 15.42
C ALA A 191 -6.49 -0.81 14.85
N CYS A 192 -5.20 -1.12 14.74
CA CYS A 192 -4.73 -2.51 14.71
C CYS A 192 -4.99 -3.19 16.06
N PHE A 193 -4.90 -4.53 16.08
CA PHE A 193 -5.10 -5.32 17.30
C PHE A 193 -4.22 -4.82 18.46
N GLY A 194 -4.85 -4.46 19.58
CA GLY A 194 -4.18 -4.02 20.82
C GLY A 194 -3.57 -2.61 20.79
N CYS A 195 -3.69 -1.88 19.68
CA CYS A 195 -3.10 -0.54 19.53
C CYS A 195 -4.01 0.55 20.17
N PRO A 196 -3.47 1.46 21.00
CA PRO A 196 -4.25 2.56 21.58
C PRO A 196 -4.32 3.82 20.70
N ILE A 197 -3.64 3.86 19.54
CA ILE A 197 -3.44 5.10 18.74
C ILE A 197 -4.51 5.31 17.67
N SER A 198 -5.02 4.24 17.04
CA SER A 198 -6.01 4.34 15.94
C SER A 198 -5.56 5.20 14.74
N CYS A 199 -4.35 4.99 14.21
CA CYS A 199 -3.82 5.83 13.12
C CYS A 199 -4.45 5.58 11.75
N ALA A 200 -5.02 4.39 11.51
CA ALA A 200 -5.44 4.03 10.16
C ALA A 200 -6.74 4.73 9.76
N ARG A 201 -6.85 5.07 8.48
CA ARG A 201 -7.96 5.85 7.94
C ARG A 201 -8.98 4.93 7.28
N ARG A 202 -10.26 5.24 7.43
CA ARG A 202 -11.35 4.63 6.68
C ARG A 202 -11.97 5.71 5.81
N SER A 203 -11.88 5.52 4.50
CA SER A 203 -12.30 6.52 3.51
C SER A 203 -13.45 6.01 2.66
N LYS A 204 -14.19 6.95 2.07
CA LYS A 204 -15.24 6.71 1.09
C LYS A 204 -15.12 7.71 -0.04
N ILE A 205 -15.15 7.18 -1.26
CA ILE A 205 -15.03 7.97 -2.49
C ILE A 205 -16.39 8.62 -2.82
N ASP A 206 -16.37 9.84 -3.33
CA ASP A 206 -17.55 10.47 -3.94
C ASP A 206 -18.14 9.54 -5.02
N PRO A 207 -19.41 9.08 -4.88
CA PRO A 207 -20.02 8.15 -5.82
C PRO A 207 -20.20 8.72 -7.23
N THR A 208 -20.09 10.04 -7.41
CA THR A 208 -20.17 10.72 -8.72
C THR A 208 -18.80 10.84 -9.41
N HIS A 209 -17.71 10.55 -8.69
CA HIS A 209 -16.35 10.66 -9.22
C HIS A 209 -16.11 9.67 -10.36
N PHE A 210 -15.38 10.09 -11.41
CA PHE A 210 -15.23 9.30 -12.63
C PHE A 210 -14.59 7.93 -12.41
N THR A 211 -13.76 7.79 -11.37
CA THR A 211 -13.10 6.53 -11.02
C THR A 211 -14.06 5.45 -10.53
N VAL A 212 -15.20 5.84 -9.95
CA VAL A 212 -16.14 4.91 -9.29
C VAL A 212 -17.61 5.02 -9.73
N LYS A 213 -17.99 6.05 -10.50
CA LYS A 213 -19.39 6.28 -10.91
C LYS A 213 -20.03 5.06 -11.61
N ASP A 214 -19.24 4.32 -12.38
CA ASP A 214 -19.66 3.12 -13.12
C ASP A 214 -19.13 1.82 -12.46
N LYS A 215 -18.61 1.91 -11.23
CA LYS A 215 -18.00 0.79 -10.48
C LYS A 215 -18.56 0.71 -9.06
N PRO A 216 -19.81 0.22 -8.88
CA PRO A 216 -20.46 0.17 -7.57
C PRO A 216 -19.67 -0.64 -6.53
N GLN A 217 -18.83 -1.59 -6.96
CA GLN A 217 -17.97 -2.35 -6.07
C GLN A 217 -16.95 -1.50 -5.29
N TYR A 218 -16.61 -0.29 -5.73
CA TYR A 218 -15.74 0.64 -5.00
C TYR A 218 -16.49 1.73 -4.22
N GLN A 219 -17.82 1.77 -4.28
CA GLN A 219 -18.66 2.74 -3.56
C GLN A 219 -18.95 2.29 -2.12
N HIS A 220 -17.91 1.95 -1.38
CA HIS A 220 -17.99 1.50 0.02
C HIS A 220 -16.87 2.13 0.86
N VAL A 221 -16.94 1.93 2.18
CA VAL A 221 -15.90 2.40 3.11
C VAL A 221 -14.79 1.37 3.20
N SER A 222 -13.57 1.73 2.78
CA SER A 222 -12.39 0.84 2.85
C SER A 222 -11.18 1.54 3.49
N GLY A 223 -10.04 0.88 3.52
CA GLY A 223 -8.78 1.44 4.00
C GLY A 223 -8.37 2.66 3.17
N GLY A 224 -8.29 3.80 3.83
CA GLY A 224 -7.96 5.09 3.24
C GLY A 224 -6.46 5.29 3.03
N LEU A 225 -6.09 6.51 2.65
CA LEU A 225 -4.70 6.86 2.35
C LEU A 225 -3.85 6.94 3.62
N GLU A 226 -2.75 6.18 3.63
CA GLU A 226 -1.57 6.46 4.47
C GLU A 226 -0.65 7.43 3.73
N TYR A 227 0.18 8.20 4.45
CA TYR A 227 1.01 9.28 3.90
C TYR A 227 1.76 8.89 2.62
N GLU A 228 2.48 7.77 2.69
CA GLU A 228 3.26 7.24 1.57
C GLU A 228 2.40 6.88 0.35
N ALA A 229 1.16 6.42 0.56
CA ALA A 229 0.25 6.13 -0.54
C ALA A 229 -0.25 7.41 -1.19
N ALA A 230 -0.65 8.43 -0.42
CA ALA A 230 -1.05 9.70 -1.02
C ALA A 230 0.11 10.41 -1.75
N TRP A 231 1.32 10.34 -1.20
CA TRP A 231 2.50 10.87 -1.88
C TRP A 231 2.76 10.12 -3.20
N ALA A 232 2.89 8.79 -3.14
CA ALA A 232 3.28 8.00 -4.30
C ALA A 232 2.24 8.06 -5.42
N LEU A 233 0.96 8.02 -5.06
CA LEU A 233 -0.15 8.05 -6.02
C LEU A 233 -0.54 9.49 -6.41
N GLY A 234 0.00 10.49 -5.71
CA GLY A 234 -0.31 11.90 -5.86
C GLY A 234 0.90 12.72 -6.32
N ALA A 235 1.56 13.39 -5.38
CA ALA A 235 2.66 14.32 -5.61
C ALA A 235 3.79 13.73 -6.48
N ALA A 236 4.15 12.45 -6.30
CA ALA A 236 5.18 11.79 -7.12
C ALA A 236 4.81 11.73 -8.61
N ASN A 237 3.51 11.80 -8.94
CA ASN A 237 2.94 11.80 -10.29
C ASN A 237 2.28 13.14 -10.69
N GLY A 238 2.40 14.16 -9.84
CA GLY A 238 1.79 15.47 -10.06
C GLY A 238 0.26 15.48 -9.98
N ILE A 239 -0.36 14.48 -9.34
CA ILE A 239 -1.82 14.36 -9.20
C ILE A 239 -2.26 14.98 -7.86
N ASN A 240 -3.25 15.88 -7.89
CA ASN A 240 -3.86 16.48 -6.70
C ASN A 240 -5.35 16.13 -6.52
N ASP A 241 -5.82 15.08 -7.19
CA ASP A 241 -7.19 14.58 -7.10
C ASP A 241 -7.33 13.53 -5.99
N LEU A 242 -7.78 13.96 -4.80
CA LEU A 242 -7.90 13.10 -3.62
C LEU A 242 -8.77 11.85 -3.84
N GLU A 243 -9.83 11.96 -4.66
CA GLU A 243 -10.74 10.83 -4.91
C GLU A 243 -10.10 9.81 -5.86
N ALA A 244 -9.32 10.26 -6.85
CA ALA A 244 -8.50 9.39 -7.69
C ALA A 244 -7.39 8.67 -6.88
N LEU A 245 -6.73 9.37 -5.96
CA LEU A 245 -5.72 8.77 -5.08
C LEU A 245 -6.35 7.70 -4.18
N THR A 246 -7.50 8.00 -3.59
CA THR A 246 -8.25 7.05 -2.75
C THR A 246 -8.65 5.81 -3.56
N TYR A 247 -9.11 6.00 -4.80
CA TYR A 247 -9.40 4.90 -5.71
C TYR A 247 -8.17 4.03 -6.02
N ALA A 248 -7.04 4.65 -6.38
CA ALA A 248 -5.81 3.92 -6.67
C ALA A 248 -5.32 3.11 -5.45
N ASN A 249 -5.48 3.65 -4.23
CA ASN A 249 -5.19 2.93 -3.00
C ASN A 249 -6.15 1.74 -2.77
N PHE A 250 -7.43 1.90 -3.09
CA PHE A 250 -8.40 0.80 -3.05
C PHE A 250 -8.00 -0.33 -4.00
N VAL A 251 -7.57 0.00 -5.22
CA VAL A 251 -7.02 -0.99 -6.17
C VAL A 251 -5.77 -1.67 -5.61
N CYS A 252 -4.87 -0.92 -4.95
CA CYS A 252 -3.69 -1.51 -4.31
C CYS A 252 -4.05 -2.50 -3.21
N ASN A 253 -5.02 -2.18 -2.36
CA ASN A 253 -5.50 -3.05 -1.30
C ASN A 253 -6.23 -4.29 -1.85
N GLU A 254 -7.10 -4.08 -2.84
CA GLU A 254 -7.88 -5.15 -3.46
C GLU A 254 -7.00 -6.14 -4.23
N GLN A 255 -6.01 -5.66 -4.98
CA GLN A 255 -5.20 -6.49 -5.87
C GLN A 255 -3.83 -6.87 -5.29
N GLY A 256 -3.47 -6.30 -4.14
CA GLY A 256 -2.21 -6.59 -3.45
C GLY A 256 -1.00 -5.95 -4.14
N LEU A 257 -0.98 -4.62 -4.22
CA LEU A 257 0.15 -3.84 -4.76
C LEU A 257 0.76 -2.94 -3.69
N ASP A 258 2.09 -2.75 -3.74
CA ASP A 258 2.76 -1.68 -3.01
C ASP A 258 2.51 -0.32 -3.69
N PRO A 259 1.75 0.61 -3.06
CA PRO A 259 1.46 1.91 -3.68
C PRO A 259 2.72 2.76 -3.90
N ILE A 260 3.75 2.61 -3.05
CA ILE A 260 5.02 3.35 -3.18
C ILE A 260 5.71 2.99 -4.50
N SER A 261 5.89 1.69 -4.71
CA SER A 261 6.61 1.18 -5.88
C SER A 261 5.77 1.34 -7.15
N LEU A 262 4.44 1.18 -7.07
CA LEU A 262 3.53 1.46 -8.18
C LEU A 262 3.62 2.91 -8.63
N GLY A 263 3.38 3.86 -7.72
CA GLY A 263 3.39 5.29 -8.01
C GLY A 263 4.73 5.77 -8.56
N SER A 264 5.84 5.35 -7.94
CA SER A 264 7.18 5.69 -8.40
C SER A 264 7.53 5.07 -9.76
N THR A 265 7.02 3.86 -10.06
CA THR A 265 7.25 3.23 -11.36
C THR A 265 6.46 3.93 -12.47
N ILE A 266 5.24 4.38 -12.19
CA ILE A 266 4.47 5.22 -13.13
C ILE A 266 5.19 6.55 -13.37
N GLY A 267 5.73 7.20 -12.32
CA GLY A 267 6.51 8.43 -12.47
C GLY A 267 7.74 8.24 -13.38
N ALA A 268 8.47 7.14 -13.21
CA ALA A 268 9.59 6.80 -14.08
C ALA A 268 9.14 6.50 -15.54
N ALA A 269 7.95 5.91 -15.73
CA ALA A 269 7.38 5.67 -17.05
C ALA A 269 6.99 6.98 -17.76
N ILE A 270 6.47 7.97 -17.01
CA ILE A 270 6.20 9.31 -17.54
C ILE A 270 7.50 9.96 -18.02
N ASP A 271 8.59 9.86 -17.27
CA ASP A 271 9.90 10.38 -17.71
C ASP A 271 10.45 9.66 -18.95
N LEU A 272 10.29 8.34 -19.01
CA LEU A 272 10.64 7.55 -20.21
C LEU A 272 9.86 8.03 -21.44
N TYR A 273 8.56 8.27 -21.28
CA TYR A 273 7.69 8.79 -22.33
C TYR A 273 8.11 10.20 -22.78
N ALA A 274 8.32 11.12 -21.82
CA ALA A 274 8.79 12.48 -22.09
C ALA A 274 10.15 12.49 -22.81
N SER A 275 10.99 11.48 -22.57
CA SER A 275 12.28 11.32 -23.25
C SER A 275 12.18 10.70 -24.66
N GLY A 276 11.01 10.22 -25.06
CA GLY A 276 10.76 9.50 -26.32
C GLY A 276 11.21 8.04 -26.31
N ALA A 277 11.64 7.49 -25.17
CA ALA A 277 12.06 6.10 -25.05
C ALA A 277 10.87 5.14 -24.98
N VAL A 278 9.78 5.56 -24.34
CA VAL A 278 8.46 4.91 -24.40
C VAL A 278 7.59 5.74 -25.33
N THR A 279 6.85 5.09 -26.21
CA THR A 279 5.99 5.73 -27.20
C THR A 279 4.51 5.58 -26.86
N GLN A 280 3.67 6.35 -27.54
CA GLN A 280 2.22 6.21 -27.41
C GLN A 280 1.70 4.84 -27.90
N GLU A 281 2.45 4.16 -28.77
CA GLU A 281 2.13 2.79 -29.18
C GLU A 281 2.35 1.78 -28.04
N ASP A 282 3.46 1.91 -27.31
CA ASP A 282 3.80 1.04 -26.16
C ASP A 282 2.72 1.10 -25.07
N THR A 283 2.11 2.26 -24.88
CA THR A 283 1.13 2.55 -23.82
C THR A 283 -0.32 2.30 -24.25
N GLY A 284 -0.54 1.70 -25.43
CA GLY A 284 -1.88 1.42 -25.93
C GLY A 284 -2.67 2.67 -26.32
N GLY A 285 -1.99 3.74 -26.72
CA GLY A 285 -2.59 5.00 -27.15
C GLY A 285 -2.59 6.10 -26.10
N LEU A 286 -2.14 5.84 -24.87
CA LEU A 286 -2.20 6.78 -23.75
C LEU A 286 -0.96 7.68 -23.70
N ALA A 287 -1.17 8.99 -23.62
CA ALA A 287 -0.08 9.95 -23.42
C ALA A 287 0.28 10.03 -21.94
N LEU A 288 1.51 9.69 -21.58
CA LEU A 288 1.96 9.73 -20.18
C LEU A 288 2.51 11.12 -19.84
N GLU A 289 1.77 11.84 -19.00
CA GLU A 289 2.13 13.20 -18.56
C GLU A 289 1.85 13.33 -17.06
N PHE A 290 2.75 14.02 -16.34
CA PHE A 290 2.50 14.37 -14.94
C PHE A 290 1.25 15.27 -14.84
N GLY A 291 0.41 15.01 -13.85
CA GLY A 291 -0.87 15.73 -13.69
C GLY A 291 -2.04 15.16 -14.50
N ASN A 292 -1.82 14.17 -15.37
CA ASN A 292 -2.92 13.53 -16.11
C ASN A 292 -3.58 12.43 -15.28
N THR A 293 -4.61 12.79 -14.51
CA THR A 293 -5.30 11.89 -13.57
C THR A 293 -5.95 10.69 -14.25
N GLU A 294 -6.59 10.86 -15.41
CA GLU A 294 -7.25 9.75 -16.11
C GLU A 294 -6.23 8.71 -16.59
N THR A 295 -5.11 9.16 -17.17
CA THR A 295 -4.06 8.26 -17.63
C THR A 295 -3.36 7.57 -16.46
N PHE A 296 -3.12 8.28 -15.36
CA PHE A 296 -2.57 7.69 -14.14
C PHE A 296 -3.46 6.55 -13.63
N VAL A 297 -4.77 6.79 -13.52
CA VAL A 297 -5.74 5.77 -13.09
C VAL A 297 -5.74 4.57 -14.04
N ALA A 298 -5.71 4.80 -15.36
CA ALA A 298 -5.64 3.71 -16.34
C ALA A 298 -4.36 2.87 -16.19
N MET A 299 -3.21 3.48 -15.87
CA MET A 299 -1.96 2.76 -15.61
C MET A 299 -2.01 1.93 -14.32
N VAL A 300 -2.65 2.45 -13.27
CA VAL A 300 -2.91 1.70 -12.02
C VAL A 300 -3.74 0.45 -12.33
N GLU A 301 -4.85 0.61 -13.03
CA GLU A 301 -5.74 -0.50 -13.42
C GLU A 301 -5.03 -1.53 -14.30
N ALA A 302 -4.35 -1.08 -15.35
CA ALA A 302 -3.61 -1.97 -16.26
C ALA A 302 -2.53 -2.77 -15.52
N THR A 303 -1.83 -2.16 -14.56
CA THR A 303 -0.84 -2.85 -13.74
C THR A 303 -1.48 -3.89 -12.83
N ALA A 304 -2.60 -3.53 -12.20
CA ALA A 304 -3.32 -4.42 -11.30
C ALA A 304 -3.89 -5.66 -12.02
N GLN A 305 -4.38 -5.48 -13.24
CA GLN A 305 -4.84 -6.57 -14.10
C GLN A 305 -3.70 -7.33 -14.79
N GLY A 306 -2.49 -6.75 -14.84
CA GLY A 306 -1.37 -7.31 -15.57
C GLY A 306 -1.60 -7.30 -17.08
N GLU A 307 -2.16 -6.22 -17.62
CA GLU A 307 -2.53 -6.07 -19.04
C GLU A 307 -1.73 -4.97 -19.74
N GLY A 308 -1.51 -5.12 -21.05
CA GLY A 308 -0.81 -4.13 -21.87
C GLY A 308 0.51 -3.66 -21.25
N PHE A 309 0.70 -2.34 -21.22
CA PHE A 309 1.86 -1.70 -20.60
C PHE A 309 1.94 -1.90 -19.08
N GLY A 310 0.82 -2.25 -18.43
CA GLY A 310 0.80 -2.63 -17.01
C GLY A 310 1.70 -3.81 -16.66
N LYS A 311 1.96 -4.73 -17.62
CA LYS A 311 2.94 -5.82 -17.43
C LYS A 311 4.37 -5.30 -17.27
N GLU A 312 4.71 -4.25 -18.02
CA GLU A 312 6.01 -3.59 -17.98
C GLU A 312 6.16 -2.79 -16.69
N LEU A 313 5.13 -2.03 -16.32
CA LEU A 313 5.06 -1.33 -15.03
C LEU A 313 5.24 -2.33 -13.87
N GLY A 314 4.60 -3.49 -13.93
CA GLY A 314 4.72 -4.55 -12.92
C GLY A 314 6.13 -5.09 -12.66
N GLN A 315 7.13 -4.76 -13.51
CA GLN A 315 8.53 -5.13 -13.30
C GLN A 315 9.32 -4.15 -12.41
N GLY A 316 8.70 -3.02 -12.03
CA GLY A 316 9.30 -1.98 -11.21
C GLY A 316 10.22 -1.04 -12.00
N SER A 317 10.40 0.17 -11.45
CA SER A 317 11.07 1.28 -12.15
C SER A 317 12.47 0.92 -12.63
N LYS A 318 13.25 0.18 -11.83
CA LYS A 318 14.62 -0.19 -12.19
C LYS A 318 14.66 -0.98 -13.51
N ARG A 319 13.88 -2.07 -13.59
CA ARG A 319 13.89 -2.95 -14.76
C ARG A 319 13.26 -2.28 -15.96
N LEU A 320 12.20 -1.50 -15.73
CA LEU A 320 11.57 -0.70 -16.77
C LEU A 320 12.57 0.28 -17.41
N CYS A 321 13.23 1.11 -16.60
CA CYS A 321 14.21 2.09 -17.07
C CYS A 321 15.44 1.44 -17.71
N GLU A 322 15.95 0.33 -17.16
CA GLU A 322 17.03 -0.44 -17.77
C GLU A 322 16.64 -0.99 -19.15
N LYS A 323 15.43 -1.53 -19.29
CA LYS A 323 14.91 -2.06 -20.57
C LYS A 323 14.87 -1.00 -21.66
N TYR A 324 14.47 0.22 -21.32
CA TYR A 324 14.38 1.34 -22.25
C TYR A 324 15.67 2.17 -22.34
N GLY A 325 16.79 1.68 -21.78
CA GLY A 325 18.11 2.27 -21.94
C GLY A 325 18.35 3.58 -21.18
N ARG A 326 17.52 3.87 -20.16
CA ARG A 326 17.56 5.10 -19.36
C ARG A 326 17.54 4.81 -17.85
N PRO A 327 18.49 4.01 -17.32
CA PRO A 327 18.50 3.59 -15.91
C PRO A 327 18.54 4.75 -14.91
N GLU A 328 19.04 5.92 -15.32
CA GLU A 328 19.12 7.13 -14.51
C GLU A 328 17.74 7.72 -14.14
N LEU A 329 16.67 7.33 -14.85
CA LEU A 329 15.30 7.76 -14.55
C LEU A 329 14.64 6.94 -13.43
N SER A 330 15.28 5.84 -12.98
CA SER A 330 14.78 5.04 -11.85
C SER A 330 15.29 5.58 -10.52
N MET A 331 14.40 6.16 -9.72
CA MET A 331 14.70 6.62 -8.36
C MET A 331 14.69 5.45 -7.37
N THR A 332 15.74 4.61 -7.42
CA THR A 332 15.86 3.40 -6.60
C THR A 332 17.21 3.26 -5.90
N VAL A 333 17.21 2.55 -4.75
CA VAL A 333 18.43 1.99 -4.15
C VAL A 333 18.24 0.48 -3.99
N LYS A 334 19.21 -0.29 -4.49
CA LYS A 334 19.15 -1.76 -4.57
C LYS A 334 17.90 -2.29 -5.30
N GLY A 335 17.36 -1.50 -6.23
CA GLY A 335 16.16 -1.84 -7.00
C GLY A 335 14.83 -1.69 -6.26
N GLN A 336 14.82 -1.04 -5.09
CA GLN A 336 13.60 -0.65 -4.38
C GLN A 336 13.42 0.87 -4.52
N GLU A 337 12.22 1.29 -4.89
CA GLU A 337 11.80 2.68 -5.14
C GLU A 337 11.90 3.55 -3.89
N PHE A 338 12.23 4.82 -4.08
CA PHE A 338 12.27 5.80 -2.98
C PHE A 338 10.90 5.98 -2.33
N PRO A 339 10.83 6.21 -1.01
CA PRO A 339 9.61 6.66 -0.34
C PRO A 339 9.53 8.20 -0.30
N ALA A 340 8.51 8.72 0.38
CA ALA A 340 8.05 10.12 0.37
C ALA A 340 8.96 11.19 0.99
N TYR A 341 10.27 10.96 1.12
CA TYR A 341 11.19 11.95 1.69
C TYR A 341 12.39 12.15 0.78
N ASP A 342 12.55 13.39 0.31
CA ASP A 342 13.65 13.76 -0.56
C ASP A 342 14.95 13.85 0.25
N PRO A 343 15.98 13.06 -0.08
CA PRO A 343 17.23 13.05 0.68
C PRO A 343 18.04 14.35 0.53
N ARG A 344 17.72 15.22 -0.43
CA ARG A 344 18.32 16.56 -0.55
C ARG A 344 17.83 17.49 0.56
N GLY A 345 16.56 17.37 0.94
CA GLY A 345 15.96 18.11 2.05
C GLY A 345 16.21 17.48 3.41
N ILE A 346 16.27 16.14 3.49
CA ILE A 346 16.50 15.39 4.74
C ILE A 346 17.69 14.44 4.56
N GLN A 347 18.91 14.94 4.75
CA GLN A 347 20.15 14.20 4.46
C GLN A 347 20.30 12.88 5.22
N GLY A 348 19.76 12.79 6.45
CA GLY A 348 19.71 11.54 7.22
C GLY A 348 18.98 10.43 6.46
N MET A 349 17.91 10.77 5.74
CA MET A 349 17.18 9.81 4.90
C MET A 349 18.02 9.32 3.72
N GLY A 350 18.90 10.16 3.17
CA GLY A 350 19.86 9.73 2.15
C GLY A 350 20.76 8.59 2.64
N LEU A 351 21.31 8.72 3.86
CA LEU A 351 22.10 7.65 4.47
C LEU A 351 21.25 6.41 4.77
N THR A 352 20.02 6.60 5.29
CA THR A 352 19.06 5.51 5.50
C THR A 352 18.83 4.71 4.22
N TYR A 353 18.54 5.38 3.10
CA TYR A 353 18.27 4.69 1.84
C TYR A 353 19.50 3.94 1.34
N ALA A 354 20.67 4.56 1.36
CA ALA A 354 21.92 3.96 0.92
C ALA A 354 22.26 2.67 1.72
N THR A 355 22.06 2.69 3.03
CA THR A 355 22.49 1.63 3.96
C THR A 355 21.40 0.62 4.31
N SER A 356 20.12 0.91 4.04
CA SER A 356 19.02 0.01 4.34
C SER A 356 19.21 -1.36 3.69
N ASN A 357 18.99 -2.41 4.50
CA ASN A 357 19.17 -3.81 4.12
C ASN A 357 18.18 -4.29 3.05
N ARG A 358 17.07 -3.57 2.82
CA ARG A 358 16.04 -3.94 1.83
C ARG A 358 15.87 -2.93 0.70
N GLY A 359 16.88 -2.10 0.46
CA GLY A 359 16.81 -0.99 -0.52
C GLY A 359 16.16 0.27 0.07
N ALA A 360 15.81 1.25 -0.78
CA ALA A 360 15.31 2.56 -0.33
C ALA A 360 14.02 2.43 0.48
N CYS A 361 14.13 2.46 1.81
CA CYS A 361 12.99 2.29 2.71
C CYS A 361 13.20 3.09 4.00
N HIS A 362 12.22 3.93 4.35
CA HIS A 362 12.30 4.84 5.48
C HIS A 362 12.09 4.15 6.85
N LEU A 363 11.38 3.01 6.89
CA LEU A 363 11.02 2.33 8.14
C LEU A 363 12.18 1.58 8.82
N ARG A 364 13.37 1.47 8.21
CA ARG A 364 14.52 0.80 8.84
C ARG A 364 15.39 1.76 9.67
N SER A 365 15.32 3.05 9.37
CA SER A 365 15.92 4.13 10.15
C SER A 365 15.22 5.43 9.78
N TYR A 366 14.32 5.88 10.64
CA TYR A 366 13.43 7.01 10.34
C TYR A 366 13.99 8.30 10.95
N THR A 367 14.79 9.03 10.17
CA THR A 367 15.47 10.26 10.62
C THR A 367 14.67 11.54 10.36
N VAL A 368 13.39 11.40 9.98
CA VAL A 368 12.51 12.55 9.72
C VAL A 368 12.08 13.21 11.04
N SER A 369 11.99 12.43 12.11
CA SER A 369 11.58 12.87 13.44
C SER A 369 12.72 12.87 14.47
N SER A 370 13.97 12.92 14.01
CA SER A 370 15.19 12.80 14.85
C SER A 370 15.89 14.12 15.09
#